data_AF-K2JC81-F1
#
_entry.id   AF-K2JC81-F1
#
_cell.length_a   1.000
_cell.length_b   1.000
_cell.length_c   1.000
_cell.angle_alpha   90.00
_cell.angle_beta   90.00
_cell.angle_gamma   90.00
#
_symmetry.space_group_name_H-M   'P 1'
#
loop_
_entity.id
_entity.type
_entity.pdbx_description
1 polymer ?
#
loop_
_entity_poly.entity_id
_entity_poly.type
_entity_poly.pdbx_seq_one_letter_code
_entity_poly.pdbx_strand_id
1 'polypeptide(L)'
;MLLEGRPLSLVTPAGIEDWTKKGIPHRLRYDQVRDPRSGNLMYRCLYEKVGGGMPYVLVSDPDTGDGGFVILFERLPDSEQ
;
A
#
# COMPACT_ATOMS: atom_id res chain seq x y z
N MET A 1 -6.66 -5.00 7.99
CA MET A 1 -5.20 -4.83 8.12
C MET A 1 -4.92 -3.63 9.02
N LEU A 2 -3.97 -3.71 9.95
CA LEU A 2 -3.69 -2.66 10.93
C LEU A 2 -2.26 -2.10 10.78
N LEU A 3 -2.07 -0.85 11.19
CA LEU A 3 -0.78 -0.22 11.49
C LEU A 3 -0.86 0.33 12.91
N GLU A 4 -0.01 -0.16 13.82
CA GLU A 4 -0.03 0.20 15.25
C GLU A 4 -1.43 0.11 15.89
N GLY A 5 -2.17 -0.96 15.55
CA GLY A 5 -3.53 -1.17 16.05
C GLY A 5 -4.61 -0.32 15.40
N ARG A 6 -4.26 0.63 14.51
CA ARG A 6 -5.22 1.44 13.75
C ARG A 6 -5.52 0.82 12.39
N PRO A 7 -6.77 0.93 11.87
CA PRO A 7 -7.08 0.48 10.53
C PRO A 7 -6.23 1.22 9.49
N LEU A 8 -6.16 0.66 8.28
CA LEU A 8 -5.58 1.33 7.12
C LEU A 8 -6.68 1.54 6.08
N SER A 9 -6.62 2.66 5.38
CA SER A 9 -7.42 2.85 4.16
C SER A 9 -6.80 2.05 3.01
N LEU A 10 -7.57 1.75 1.97
CA LEU A 10 -7.10 0.98 0.82
C LEU A 10 -6.85 1.91 -0.37
N VAL A 11 -5.84 1.61 -1.18
CA VAL A 11 -5.60 2.28 -2.46
C VAL A 11 -5.06 1.29 -3.49
N THR A 12 -5.56 1.36 -4.71
CA THR A 12 -5.06 0.55 -5.84
C THR A 12 -3.97 1.31 -6.61
N PRO A 13 -3.17 0.64 -7.47
CA PRO A 13 -2.26 1.33 -8.38
C PRO A 13 -2.96 2.41 -9.22
N ALA A 14 -4.16 2.11 -9.75
CA ALA A 14 -4.97 3.09 -10.49
C ALA A 14 -5.36 4.31 -9.63
N GLY A 15 -5.66 4.09 -8.35
CA GLY A 15 -5.93 5.17 -7.40
C GLY A 15 -4.70 6.06 -7.14
N ILE A 16 -3.50 5.47 -7.08
CA ILE A 16 -2.24 6.23 -6.97
C ILE A 16 -1.97 7.02 -8.25
N GLU A 17 -2.16 6.41 -9.42
CA GLU A 17 -2.05 7.13 -10.69
C GLU A 17 -3.01 8.32 -10.78
N ASP A 18 -4.24 8.17 -10.33
CA ASP A 18 -5.22 9.27 -10.29
C ASP A 18 -4.75 10.40 -9.36
N TRP A 19 -4.16 10.08 -8.20
CA TRP A 19 -3.58 11.10 -7.33
C TRP A 19 -2.42 11.83 -8.01
N THR A 20 -1.52 11.11 -8.69
CA THR A 20 -0.43 11.71 -9.46
C THR A 20 -0.95 12.61 -10.57
N LYS A 21 -1.93 12.14 -11.36
CA LYS A 21 -2.55 12.93 -12.45
C LYS A 21 -3.24 14.19 -11.94
N LYS A 22 -3.82 14.15 -10.74
CA LYS A 22 -4.47 15.29 -10.08
C LYS A 22 -3.49 16.20 -9.33
N GLY A 23 -2.19 15.89 -9.34
CA GLY A 23 -1.17 16.65 -8.62
C GLY A 23 -1.34 16.61 -7.10
N ILE A 24 -1.99 15.57 -6.56
CA ILE A 24 -2.19 15.40 -5.12
C ILE A 24 -0.85 14.96 -4.51
N PRO A 25 -0.19 15.79 -3.67
CA PRO A 25 1.10 15.43 -3.11
C PRO A 25 0.94 14.26 -2.15
N HIS A 26 1.77 13.24 -2.33
CA HIS A 26 1.79 12.06 -1.49
C HIS A 26 3.20 11.53 -1.33
N ARG A 27 3.41 10.73 -0.28
CA ARG A 27 4.66 10.03 0.00
C ARG A 27 4.39 8.54 0.05
N LEU A 28 5.40 7.75 -0.28
CA LEU A 28 5.37 6.31 -0.12
C LEU A 28 6.37 5.91 0.97
N ARG A 29 6.06 4.83 1.68
CA ARG A 29 6.98 4.14 2.58
C ARG A 29 6.64 2.66 2.65
N TYR A 30 7.60 1.87 3.12
CA TYR A 30 7.42 0.45 3.34
C TYR A 30 7.57 0.11 4.81
N ASP A 31 6.75 -0.82 5.29
CA ASP A 31 6.96 -1.49 6.57
C ASP A 31 6.87 -3.01 6.39
N GLN A 32 7.52 -3.73 7.31
CA GLN A 32 7.50 -5.19 7.28
C GLN A 32 6.23 -5.72 7.95
N VAL A 33 5.62 -6.70 7.30
CA VAL A 33 4.49 -7.46 7.82
C VAL A 33 4.73 -8.95 7.60
N ARG A 34 4.10 -9.78 8.43
CA ARG A 34 4.09 -11.22 8.21
C ARG A 34 2.99 -11.57 7.21
N ASP A 35 3.34 -12.20 6.11
CA ASP A 35 2.37 -12.70 5.14
C ASP A 35 1.47 -13.76 5.80
N PRO A 36 0.14 -13.60 5.81
CA PRO A 36 -0.76 -14.58 6.41
C PRO A 36 -0.77 -15.93 5.69
N ARG A 37 -0.32 -16.02 4.43
CA ARG A 37 -0.31 -17.28 3.66
C ARG A 37 0.95 -18.09 3.92
N SER A 38 2.12 -17.47 3.78
CA SER A 38 3.41 -18.16 3.94
C SER A 38 4.00 -18.04 5.34
N GLY A 39 3.59 -17.04 6.12
CA GLY A 39 4.23 -16.69 7.39
C GLY A 39 5.57 -15.97 7.21
N ASN A 40 6.02 -15.69 5.99
CA ASN A 40 7.29 -15.01 5.73
C ASN A 40 7.19 -13.52 6.04
N LEU A 41 8.31 -12.90 6.41
CA LEU A 41 8.41 -11.45 6.48
C LEU A 41 8.45 -10.89 5.05
N MET A 42 7.52 -10.00 4.76
CA MET A 42 7.42 -9.27 3.50
C MET A 42 7.22 -7.79 3.79
N TYR A 43 7.36 -6.95 2.79
CA TYR A 43 7.10 -5.53 2.87
C TYR A 43 5.74 -5.22 2.26
N ARG A 44 4.95 -4.37 2.90
CA ARG A 44 3.79 -3.74 2.24
C ARG A 44 4.11 -2.28 1.94
N CYS A 45 3.48 -1.74 0.91
CA CYS A 45 3.58 -0.34 0.55
C CYS A 45 2.46 0.48 1.22
N LEU A 46 2.84 1.60 1.83
CA LEU A 46 1.94 2.57 2.43
C LEU A 46 2.09 3.92 1.74
N TYR A 47 0.97 4.51 1.36
CA TYR A 47 0.87 5.84 0.79
C TYR A 47 0.24 6.81 1.78
N GLU A 48 0.81 8.00 1.88
CA GLU A 48 0.35 9.07 2.77
C GLU A 48 0.19 10.35 1.94
N LYS A 49 -1.04 10.87 1.85
CA LYS A 49 -1.27 12.20 1.29
C LYS A 49 -0.65 13.25 2.21
N VAL A 50 -0.02 14.27 1.66
CA VAL A 50 0.51 15.39 2.46
C VAL A 50 -0.66 16.11 3.14
N GLY A 51 -0.62 16.19 4.48
CA GLY A 51 -1.73 16.71 5.29
C GLY A 51 -2.89 15.72 5.52
N GLY A 52 -2.78 14.50 5.01
CA GLY A 52 -3.72 13.41 5.30
C GLY A 52 -3.44 12.79 6.67
N GLY A 53 -4.49 12.50 7.44
CA GLY A 53 -4.37 11.95 8.80
C GLY A 53 -4.18 10.44 8.87
N MET A 54 -4.32 9.70 7.76
CA MET A 54 -4.34 8.23 7.76
C MET A 54 -3.63 7.64 6.53
N PRO A 55 -2.73 6.67 6.71
CA PRO A 55 -2.07 6.00 5.60
C PRO A 55 -3.01 5.05 4.84
N TYR A 56 -2.70 4.87 3.57
CA TYR A 56 -3.35 3.95 2.65
C TYR A 56 -2.42 2.78 2.37
N VAL A 57 -2.89 1.55 2.49
CA VAL A 57 -2.14 0.38 2.03
C VAL A 57 -2.43 0.08 0.58
N LEU A 58 -1.38 -0.23 -0.18
CA LEU A 58 -1.50 -0.63 -1.58
C LEU A 58 -2.13 -2.02 -1.69
N VAL A 59 -3.21 -2.10 -2.47
CA VAL A 59 -3.93 -3.35 -2.77
C VAL A 59 -4.04 -3.59 -4.26
N SER A 60 -4.23 -4.83 -4.66
CA SER A 60 -4.60 -5.19 -6.03
C SER A 60 -5.95 -4.63 -6.39
N ASP A 61 -6.22 -4.59 -7.70
CA ASP A 61 -7.53 -4.20 -8.20
C ASP A 61 -8.60 -5.21 -7.73
N PRO A 62 -9.67 -4.77 -7.05
CA PRO A 62 -10.72 -5.68 -6.61
C PRO A 62 -11.45 -6.37 -7.76
N ASP A 63 -11.38 -5.85 -8.98
CA ASP A 63 -12.00 -6.46 -10.17
C ASP A 63 -11.18 -7.62 -10.74
N THR A 64 -9.97 -7.85 -10.23
CA THR A 64 -9.29 -9.13 -10.45
C THR A 64 -10.02 -10.22 -9.67
N GLY A 65 -10.35 -11.35 -10.30
CA GLY A 65 -11.28 -12.38 -9.79
C GLY A 65 -10.99 -12.98 -8.41
N ASP A 66 -9.85 -12.63 -7.80
CA ASP A 66 -9.45 -13.01 -6.43
C ASP A 66 -9.81 -11.95 -5.37
N GLY A 67 -10.44 -10.84 -5.75
CA GLY A 67 -10.74 -9.70 -4.89
C GLY A 67 -9.50 -8.85 -4.55
N GLY A 68 -9.71 -7.73 -3.86
CA GLY A 68 -8.62 -6.82 -3.47
C GLY A 68 -7.76 -7.41 -2.35
N PHE A 69 -6.51 -7.76 -2.66
CA PHE A 69 -5.51 -8.25 -1.70
C PHE A 69 -4.37 -7.24 -1.54
N VAL A 70 -3.72 -7.25 -0.38
CA VAL A 70 -2.55 -6.39 -0.16
C VAL A 70 -1.39 -6.89 -1.00
N ILE A 71 -0.75 -5.97 -1.72
CA ILE A 71 0.44 -6.27 -2.51
C ILE A 71 1.64 -6.28 -1.55
N LEU A 72 2.28 -7.45 -1.45
CA LEU A 72 3.46 -7.69 -0.62
C LEU A 72 4.70 -7.89 -1.49
N PHE A 73 5.84 -7.39 -1.01
CA PHE A 73 7.13 -7.46 -1.69
C PHE A 73 8.11 -8.25 -0.83
N GLU A 74 8.83 -9.21 -1.41
CA GLU A 74 9.81 -10.01 -0.67
C GLU A 74 11.04 -9.19 -0.23
N ARG A 75 11.35 -8.14 -0.99
CA ARG A 75 12.44 -7.19 -0.71
C ARG A 75 11.89 -5.77 -0.79
N LEU A 76 12.56 -4.84 -0.12
CA LEU A 76 12.31 -3.41 -0.36
C LEU A 76 12.52 -3.15 -1.85
N PRO A 77 11.51 -2.62 -2.56
CA PRO A 77 11.73 -2.17 -3.92
C PRO A 77 12.83 -1.11 -3.86
N ASP A 78 13.92 -1.34 -4.59
CA ASP A 78 14.92 -0.31 -4.78
C ASP A 78 14.16 0.92 -5.28
N SER A 79 14.28 2.02 -4.53
CA SER A 79 13.61 3.26 -4.86
C SER A 79 14.24 3.76 -6.16
N GLU A 80 13.70 3.37 -7.30
CA GLU A 80 13.96 4.09 -8.54
C GLU A 80 13.24 5.44 -8.41
N GLN A 81 13.97 6.40 -7.82
CA GLN A 81 13.69 7.82 -7.89
C GLN A 81 14.03 8.36 -9.28
#